data_AF-A0A9P8RLA9-F1
#
_entry.id   AF-A0A9P8RLA9-F1
#
_cell.length_a   1.000
_cell.length_b   1.000
_cell.length_c   1.000
_cell.angle_alpha   90.00
_cell.angle_beta   90.00
_cell.angle_gamma   90.00
#
_symmetry.space_group_name_H-M   'P 1'
#
loop_
_entity.id
_entity.type
_entity.pdbx_description
1 polymer ?
#
loop_
_entity_poly.entity_id
_entity_poly.type
_entity_poly.pdbx_seq_one_letter_code
_entity_poly.pdbx_strand_id
1 'polypeptide(L)'
;MDTAKLAKMQQSVRIGKGTPRRKIKKVHKSAGTDDKKLQTSLKKLNVQPIQAIEEVNMFKEDGNVIHFAAPKVHASVPANTFAIYGNGEDKELTELVPGILNQLGPDSLASLRKLAESYQSMQKKEGDEGEKKDDDDDDIPDLVAGENFESKVE
;
A
#
# COMPACT_ATOMS: atom_id res chain seq x y z
N MET A 1 62.44 -11.94 -23.28
CA MET A 1 61.02 -12.10 -23.68
C MET A 1 60.90 -13.37 -24.50
N ASP A 2 60.38 -14.45 -23.93
CA ASP A 2 60.26 -15.75 -24.62
C ASP A 2 59.21 -15.71 -25.72
N THR A 3 59.68 -15.68 -26.97
CA THR A 3 58.86 -15.59 -28.19
C THR A 3 57.89 -16.77 -28.33
N ALA A 4 58.30 -17.97 -27.91
CA ALA A 4 57.46 -19.16 -27.93
C ALA A 4 56.26 -19.08 -26.98
N LYS A 5 56.44 -18.45 -25.81
CA LYS A 5 55.39 -18.27 -24.80
C LYS A 5 54.39 -17.20 -25.25
N LEU A 6 54.89 -16.17 -25.90
CA LEU A 6 54.10 -15.11 -26.53
C LEU A 6 53.25 -15.63 -27.71
N ALA A 7 53.83 -16.48 -28.57
CA ALA A 7 53.12 -17.10 -29.69
C ALA A 7 51.98 -18.04 -29.22
N LYS A 8 52.23 -18.81 -28.15
CA LYS A 8 51.22 -19.69 -27.54
C LYS A 8 50.07 -18.90 -26.90
N MET A 9 50.39 -17.72 -26.35
CA MET A 9 49.41 -16.80 -25.78
C MET A 9 48.58 -16.09 -26.88
N GLN A 10 49.19 -15.72 -28.01
CA GLN A 10 48.47 -15.18 -29.17
C GLN A 10 47.47 -16.18 -29.78
N GLN A 11 47.81 -17.48 -29.84
CA GLN A 11 46.87 -18.53 -30.28
C GLN A 11 45.69 -18.74 -29.31
N SER A 12 45.82 -18.33 -28.04
CA SER A 12 44.76 -18.44 -27.04
C SER A 12 43.74 -17.29 -27.11
N VAL A 13 44.09 -16.17 -27.77
CA VAL A 13 43.20 -15.03 -27.97
C VAL A 13 42.26 -15.33 -29.14
N ARG A 14 41.20 -16.08 -28.84
CA ARG A 14 40.15 -16.50 -29.76
C ARG A 14 39.25 -15.31 -30.15
N ILE A 15 39.52 -14.70 -31.31
CA ILE A 15 38.65 -13.72 -31.95
C ILE A 15 38.50 -14.12 -33.43
N GLY A 16 37.62 -15.08 -33.73
CA GLY A 16 37.42 -15.58 -35.09
C GLY A 16 36.15 -16.41 -35.28
N LYS A 17 35.53 -16.27 -36.46
CA LYS A 17 34.32 -16.99 -36.89
C LYS A 17 34.62 -18.50 -36.98
N GLY A 18 33.96 -19.31 -36.15
CA GLY A 18 34.21 -20.76 -36.03
C GLY A 18 34.82 -21.20 -34.69
N THR A 19 35.24 -20.27 -33.82
CA THR A 19 35.62 -20.63 -32.44
C THR A 19 34.37 -20.84 -31.56
N PRO A 20 34.33 -21.88 -30.68
CA PRO A 20 33.18 -22.10 -29.82
C PRO A 20 32.91 -20.87 -28.97
N ARG A 21 31.75 -20.24 -29.16
CA ARG A 21 31.28 -19.12 -28.32
C ARG A 21 31.21 -19.62 -26.87
N ARG A 22 31.75 -18.84 -25.93
CA ARG A 22 31.58 -19.10 -24.49
C ARG A 22 30.08 -19.20 -24.21
N LYS A 23 29.62 -20.33 -23.67
CA LYS A 23 28.23 -20.47 -23.21
C LYS A 23 27.96 -19.37 -22.19
N ILE A 24 27.01 -18.49 -22.50
CA ILE A 24 26.54 -17.48 -21.56
C ILE A 24 25.80 -18.22 -20.46
N LYS A 25 26.37 -18.25 -19.24
CA LYS A 25 25.66 -18.74 -18.07
C LYS A 25 24.64 -17.67 -17.68
N LYS A 26 23.39 -17.83 -18.13
CA LYS A 26 22.28 -17.00 -17.66
C LYS A 26 21.95 -17.44 -16.24
N VAL A 27 22.48 -16.71 -15.25
CA VAL A 27 22.19 -16.98 -13.84
C VAL A 27 20.79 -16.45 -13.57
N HIS A 28 19.84 -17.35 -13.38
CA HIS A 28 18.52 -16.99 -12.88
C HIS A 28 18.65 -16.73 -11.37
N LYS A 29 18.36 -15.51 -10.94
CA LYS A 29 18.27 -15.18 -9.51
C LYS A 29 17.04 -15.91 -8.95
N SER A 30 17.27 -16.79 -8.00
CA SER A 30 16.22 -17.46 -7.23
C SER A 30 15.80 -16.56 -6.08
N ALA A 31 14.54 -16.10 -6.10
CA ALA A 31 13.96 -15.22 -5.07
C ALA A 31 13.98 -15.86 -3.66
N GLY A 32 13.91 -17.18 -3.55
CA GLY A 32 13.90 -17.88 -2.26
C GLY A 32 15.22 -17.80 -1.47
N THR A 33 16.34 -17.49 -2.13
CA THR A 33 17.63 -17.33 -1.44
C THR A 33 17.70 -16.01 -0.66
N ASP A 34 17.02 -14.98 -1.17
CA ASP A 34 17.10 -13.64 -0.60
C ASP A 34 16.20 -13.51 0.63
N ASP A 35 15.04 -14.19 0.67
CA ASP A 35 14.18 -14.22 1.86
C ASP A 35 14.90 -14.84 3.08
N LYS A 36 15.62 -15.95 2.90
CA LYS A 36 16.39 -16.56 3.98
C LYS A 36 17.50 -15.64 4.50
N LYS A 37 18.12 -14.83 3.63
CA LYS A 37 19.11 -13.83 4.04
C LYS A 37 18.45 -12.68 4.79
N LEU A 38 17.31 -12.18 4.31
CA LEU A 38 16.52 -11.14 4.95
C LEU A 38 16.08 -11.56 6.36
N GLN A 39 15.55 -12.78 6.51
CA GLN A 39 15.22 -13.35 7.81
C GLN A 39 16.44 -13.44 8.73
N THR A 40 17.62 -13.80 8.19
CA THR A 40 18.85 -13.85 8.97
C THR A 40 19.27 -12.45 9.45
N SER A 41 19.13 -11.43 8.61
CA SER A 41 19.41 -10.04 8.98
C SER A 41 18.43 -9.51 10.02
N LEU A 42 17.14 -9.78 9.87
CA LEU A 42 16.11 -9.38 10.86
C LEU A 42 16.32 -10.05 12.21
N LYS A 43 16.75 -11.32 12.24
CA LYS A 43 17.11 -11.99 13.50
C LYS A 43 18.26 -11.31 14.24
N LYS A 44 19.22 -10.69 13.53
CA LYS A 44 20.31 -9.93 14.17
C LYS A 44 19.82 -8.66 14.87
N LEU A 45 18.73 -8.06 14.40
CA LEU A 45 18.05 -6.93 15.03
C LEU A 45 17.13 -7.36 16.19
N ASN A 46 17.19 -8.64 16.57
CA ASN A 46 16.37 -9.26 17.61
C ASN A 46 14.87 -9.07 17.39
N VAL A 47 14.44 -9.17 16.13
CA VAL A 47 13.03 -9.07 15.76
C VAL A 47 12.29 -10.36 16.18
N GLN A 48 11.23 -10.22 16.97
CA GLN A 48 10.43 -11.31 17.52
C GLN A 48 9.04 -11.34 16.88
N PRO A 49 8.43 -12.53 16.69
CA PRO A 49 7.07 -12.63 16.17
C PRO A 49 6.05 -12.07 17.16
N ILE A 50 5.13 -11.23 16.67
CA ILE A 50 3.93 -10.83 17.40
C ILE A 50 2.78 -11.70 16.90
N GLN A 51 2.05 -12.31 17.83
CA GLN A 51 0.90 -13.16 17.54
C GLN A 51 -0.40 -12.36 17.60
N ALA A 52 -1.45 -12.88 16.95
CA ALA A 52 -2.79 -12.32 16.99
C ALA A 52 -2.89 -10.86 16.50
N ILE A 53 -2.20 -10.55 15.39
CA ILE A 53 -2.42 -9.29 14.67
C ILE A 53 -3.60 -9.48 13.72
N GLU A 54 -4.64 -8.70 13.92
CA GLU A 54 -5.85 -8.71 13.08
C GLU A 54 -5.63 -7.92 11.78
N GLU A 55 -4.98 -6.76 11.88
CA GLU A 55 -4.74 -5.90 10.73
C GLU A 55 -3.54 -4.97 10.93
N VAL A 56 -2.95 -4.52 9.83
CA VAL A 56 -1.99 -3.40 9.81
C VAL A 56 -2.41 -2.41 8.73
N ASN A 57 -2.47 -1.13 9.10
CA ASN A 57 -2.83 -0.05 8.21
C ASN A 57 -1.65 0.90 8.04
N MET A 58 -1.25 1.16 6.79
CA MET A 58 -0.24 2.18 6.47
C MET A 58 -0.90 3.34 5.73
N PHE A 59 -1.00 4.48 6.41
CA PHE A 59 -1.58 5.70 5.85
C PHE A 59 -0.55 6.40 4.95
N LYS A 60 -0.92 6.63 3.68
CA LYS A 60 -0.12 7.44 2.75
C LYS A 60 -0.57 8.88 2.78
N GLU A 61 0.31 9.77 2.33
CA GLU A 61 0.00 11.20 2.17
C GLU A 61 -1.08 11.46 1.11
N ASP A 62 -1.21 10.54 0.15
CA ASP A 62 -2.18 10.62 -0.96
C ASP A 62 -3.65 10.38 -0.53
N GLY A 63 -3.89 10.05 0.74
CA GLY A 63 -5.23 9.71 1.26
C GLY A 63 -5.60 8.22 1.15
N ASN A 64 -4.76 7.42 0.47
CA ASN A 64 -4.92 5.96 0.39
C ASN A 64 -4.25 5.24 1.57
N VAL A 65 -4.75 4.05 1.88
CA VAL A 65 -4.25 3.19 2.95
C VAL A 65 -3.79 1.86 2.37
N ILE A 66 -2.56 1.45 2.67
CA ILE A 66 -2.16 0.05 2.45
C ILE A 66 -2.72 -0.76 3.62
N HIS A 67 -3.74 -1.56 3.33
CA HIS A 67 -4.38 -2.43 4.31
C HIS A 67 -3.83 -3.85 4.20
N PHE A 68 -3.46 -4.42 5.34
CA PHE A 68 -3.09 -5.83 5.47
C PHE A 68 -4.09 -6.53 6.38
N ALA A 69 -4.84 -7.49 5.85
CA ALA A 69 -5.72 -8.35 6.63
C ALA A 69 -4.94 -9.54 7.21
N ALA A 70 -4.95 -9.69 8.54
CA ALA A 70 -4.27 -10.73 9.31
C ALA A 70 -2.81 -11.00 8.90
N PRO A 71 -1.92 -9.98 8.86
CA PRO A 71 -0.54 -10.18 8.47
C PRO A 71 0.26 -10.90 9.55
N LYS A 72 1.31 -11.60 9.13
CA LYS A 72 2.34 -12.06 10.05
C LYS A 72 3.28 -10.90 10.32
N VAL A 73 3.50 -10.56 11.58
CA VAL A 73 4.36 -9.44 11.97
C VAL A 73 5.50 -9.94 12.84
N HIS A 74 6.72 -9.57 12.48
CA HIS A 74 7.87 -9.66 13.37
C HIS A 74 8.28 -8.23 13.75
N ALA A 75 8.43 -7.93 15.03
CA ALA A 75 8.84 -6.60 15.48
C ALA A 75 9.96 -6.67 16.52
N SER A 76 10.75 -5.60 16.57
CA SER A 76 11.65 -5.30 17.66
C SER A 76 11.27 -3.92 18.19
N VAL A 77 10.57 -3.89 19.33
CA VAL A 77 10.16 -2.64 20.00
C VAL A 77 11.39 -1.80 20.40
N PRO A 78 12.49 -2.36 20.96
CA PRO A 78 13.67 -1.56 21.30
C PRO A 78 14.36 -0.92 20.10
N ALA A 79 14.25 -1.54 18.91
CA ALA A 79 14.86 -1.05 17.68
C ALA A 79 13.88 -0.32 16.76
N ASN A 80 12.63 -0.08 17.22
CA ASN A 80 11.54 0.53 16.43
C ASN A 80 11.42 -0.05 15.00
N THR A 81 11.66 -1.36 14.85
CA THR A 81 11.70 -2.02 13.54
C THR A 81 10.58 -3.05 13.45
N PHE A 82 9.73 -2.91 12.43
CA PHE A 82 8.61 -3.81 12.15
C PHE A 82 8.78 -4.42 10.76
N ALA A 83 8.72 -5.75 10.69
CA ALA A 83 8.72 -6.52 9.46
C ALA A 83 7.36 -7.19 9.30
N ILE A 84 6.60 -6.72 8.31
CA ILE A 84 5.24 -7.16 8.03
C ILE A 84 5.27 -8.08 6.81
N TYR A 85 4.67 -9.25 6.94
CA TYR A 85 4.55 -10.24 5.88
C TYR A 85 3.06 -10.47 5.61
N GLY A 86 2.65 -10.23 4.38
CA GLY A 86 1.27 -10.40 3.96
C GLY A 86 1.03 -9.70 2.64
N ASN A 87 -0.17 -9.88 2.12
CA ASN A 87 -0.63 -9.14 0.95
C ASN A 87 -1.14 -7.80 1.43
N GLY A 88 -0.58 -6.71 0.90
CA GLY A 88 -1.07 -5.35 1.11
C GLY A 88 -2.01 -4.98 -0.02
N GLU A 89 -3.21 -4.51 0.32
CA GLU A 89 -4.19 -3.98 -0.61
C GLU A 89 -4.23 -2.45 -0.47
N ASP A 90 -4.06 -1.73 -1.58
CA ASP A 90 -4.28 -0.30 -1.61
C ASP A 90 -5.80 -0.03 -1.60
N LYS A 91 -6.32 0.54 -0.51
CA LYS A 91 -7.73 0.91 -0.35
C LYS A 91 -7.86 2.41 -0.13
N GLU A 92 -9.00 2.96 -0.53
CA GLU A 92 -9.36 4.33 -0.14
C GLU A 92 -9.76 4.38 1.34
N LEU A 93 -9.46 5.50 1.99
CA LEU A 93 -9.80 5.68 3.40
C LEU A 93 -11.31 5.55 3.66
N THR A 94 -12.13 5.99 2.71
CA THR A 94 -13.59 5.96 2.73
C THR A 94 -14.18 4.54 2.82
N GLU A 95 -13.51 3.55 2.23
CA GLU A 95 -13.95 2.15 2.24
C GLU A 95 -13.76 1.45 3.59
N LEU A 96 -12.83 1.96 4.42
CA LEU A 96 -12.49 1.42 5.73
C LEU A 96 -13.22 2.14 6.89
N VAL A 97 -14.05 3.13 6.57
CA VAL A 97 -14.94 3.81 7.53
C VAL A 97 -16.12 2.88 7.83
N PRO A 98 -16.55 2.73 9.10
CA PRO A 98 -16.20 3.53 10.28
C PRO A 98 -15.05 2.99 11.14
N GLY A 99 -14.63 1.74 10.96
CA GLY A 99 -13.66 1.07 11.87
C GLY A 99 -12.31 1.77 11.94
N ILE A 100 -11.85 2.35 10.82
CA ILE A 100 -10.55 3.02 10.73
C ILE A 100 -10.47 4.34 11.52
N LEU A 101 -11.61 4.96 11.86
CA LEU A 101 -11.66 6.27 12.52
C LEU A 101 -10.94 6.29 13.87
N ASN A 102 -10.99 5.18 14.61
CA ASN A 102 -10.36 5.05 15.92
C ASN A 102 -8.82 4.93 15.83
N GLN A 103 -8.29 4.64 14.64
CA GLN A 103 -6.86 4.50 14.37
C GLN A 103 -6.26 5.76 13.74
N LEU A 104 -7.10 6.69 13.27
CA LEU A 104 -6.67 7.95 12.68
C LEU A 104 -6.21 8.92 13.77
N GLY A 105 -5.08 9.59 13.49
CA GLY A 105 -4.67 10.76 14.25
C GLY A 105 -5.52 12.00 13.91
N PRO A 106 -5.40 13.08 14.71
CA PRO A 106 -6.14 14.32 14.47
C PRO A 106 -5.86 14.94 13.09
N ASP A 107 -4.63 14.80 12.58
CA ASP A 107 -4.23 15.32 11.27
C ASP A 107 -4.92 14.57 10.12
N SER A 108 -4.98 13.23 10.20
CA SER A 108 -5.65 12.39 9.20
C SER A 108 -7.18 12.50 9.25
N LEU A 109 -7.76 12.83 10.42
CA LEU A 109 -9.18 13.15 10.53
C LEU A 109 -9.51 14.48 9.86
N ALA A 110 -8.61 15.46 9.94
CA ALA A 110 -8.80 16.75 9.28
C ALA A 110 -8.77 16.61 7.74
N SER A 111 -7.90 15.76 7.19
CA SER A 111 -7.89 15.48 5.75
C SER A 111 -9.15 14.74 5.29
N LEU A 112 -9.62 13.76 6.07
CA LEU A 112 -10.86 13.04 5.79
C LEU A 112 -12.09 13.97 5.84
N ARG A 113 -12.17 14.88 6.83
CA ARG A 113 -13.25 15.88 6.91
C ARG A 113 -13.27 16.79 5.68
N LYS A 114 -12.11 17.28 5.24
CA LYS A 114 -12.02 18.10 4.01
C LYS A 114 -12.46 17.32 2.78
N LEU A 115 -12.11 16.04 2.68
CA LEU A 115 -12.53 15.18 1.59
C LEU A 115 -14.06 14.96 1.63
N ALA A 116 -14.63 14.67 2.80
CA ALA A 116 -16.07 14.50 2.99
C ALA A 116 -16.85 15.78 2.65
N GLU A 117 -16.35 16.94 3.10
CA GLU A 117 -16.92 18.26 2.76
C GLU A 117 -16.85 18.53 1.25
N SER A 118 -15.77 18.14 0.57
CA SER A 118 -15.66 18.26 -0.89
C SER A 118 -16.63 17.34 -1.63
N TYR A 119 -16.86 16.12 -1.14
CA TYR A 119 -17.84 15.19 -1.71
C TYR A 119 -19.27 15.69 -1.49
N GLN A 120 -19.60 16.15 -0.28
CA GLN A 120 -20.92 16.72 0.01
C GLN A 120 -21.19 17.99 -0.81
N SER A 121 -20.18 18.83 -1.03
CA SER A 121 -20.33 20.04 -1.84
C SER A 121 -20.41 19.77 -3.35
N MET A 122 -19.77 18.73 -3.87
CA MET A 122 -20.01 18.25 -5.25
C MET A 122 -21.39 17.63 -5.40
N GLN A 123 -21.82 16.81 -4.45
CA GLN A 123 -23.15 16.19 -4.47
C GLN A 123 -24.27 17.23 -4.34
N LYS A 124 -24.03 18.35 -3.64
CA LYS A 124 -24.94 19.51 -3.60
C LYS A 124 -24.93 20.35 -4.88
N LYS A 125 -23.87 20.30 -5.69
CA LYS A 125 -23.77 21.04 -6.97
C LYS A 125 -24.32 20.23 -8.14
N GLU A 126 -24.14 18.91 -8.17
CA GLU A 126 -24.78 18.05 -9.18
C GLU A 126 -26.30 17.93 -8.97
N GLY A 127 -26.81 18.29 -7.79
CA GLY A 127 -28.26 18.49 -7.56
C GLY A 127 -28.81 19.85 -8.04
N ASP A 128 -27.98 20.76 -8.56
CA ASP A 128 -28.38 22.15 -8.90
C ASP A 128 -28.10 22.54 -10.37
N GLU A 129 -27.52 21.64 -11.19
CA GLU A 129 -27.29 21.86 -12.64
C GLU A 129 -28.04 20.88 -13.56
N GLY A 130 -29.17 20.34 -13.08
CA GLY A 130 -30.22 19.75 -13.92
C GLY A 130 -31.37 20.74 -14.12
N GLU A 131 -31.35 21.48 -15.22
CA GLU A 131 -32.48 22.22 -15.81
C GLU A 131 -33.11 23.37 -14.99
N LYS A 132 -32.64 24.59 -15.26
CA LYS A 132 -33.59 25.69 -15.48
C LYS A 132 -34.29 25.49 -16.83
N LYS A 133 -35.42 24.78 -16.82
CA LYS A 133 -36.68 25.23 -17.44
C LYS A 133 -37.82 24.23 -17.20
N ASP A 134 -38.89 24.80 -16.65
CA ASP A 134 -40.29 24.36 -16.59
C ASP A 134 -40.68 23.36 -15.48
N ASP A 135 -41.52 23.88 -14.56
CA ASP A 135 -42.50 23.24 -13.67
C ASP A 135 -42.24 21.79 -13.21
N ASP A 136 -41.82 21.62 -11.95
CA ASP A 136 -42.49 20.76 -10.95
C ASP A 136 -41.66 20.70 -9.64
N ASP A 137 -42.06 21.54 -8.69
CA ASP A 137 -41.47 21.74 -7.36
C ASP A 137 -42.12 20.79 -6.32
N ASP A 138 -42.25 19.49 -6.65
CA ASP A 138 -43.25 18.61 -5.98
C ASP A 138 -42.75 17.26 -5.39
N ASP A 139 -41.45 16.99 -5.25
CA ASP A 139 -41.03 15.65 -4.75
C ASP A 139 -39.83 15.58 -3.77
N ILE A 140 -39.42 16.68 -3.15
CA ILE A 140 -38.50 16.63 -2.00
C ILE A 140 -39.13 17.31 -0.78
N PRO A 141 -39.70 16.55 0.17
CA PRO A 141 -40.21 17.13 1.40
C PRO A 141 -39.07 17.64 2.28
N ASP A 142 -39.19 18.89 2.73
CA ASP A 142 -38.24 19.51 3.67
C ASP A 142 -38.16 18.73 5.00
N LEU A 143 -36.93 18.59 5.51
CA LEU A 143 -36.68 17.99 6.82
C LEU A 143 -37.32 18.86 7.91
N VAL A 144 -38.42 18.37 8.48
CA VAL A 144 -39.17 19.03 9.55
C VAL A 144 -38.25 19.19 10.77
N ALA A 145 -37.79 20.41 11.03
CA ALA A 145 -37.01 20.73 12.21
C ALA A 145 -37.91 20.68 13.46
N GLY A 146 -38.03 19.51 14.09
CA GLY A 146 -38.77 19.43 15.36
C GLY A 146 -39.08 18.06 15.96
N GLU A 147 -39.00 16.94 15.25
CA GLU A 147 -39.43 15.64 15.81
C GLU A 147 -38.26 14.67 15.99
N ASN A 148 -37.52 14.87 17.08
CA ASN A 148 -36.70 13.79 17.66
C ASN A 148 -37.63 12.73 18.25
N PHE A 149 -37.48 11.48 17.79
CA PHE A 149 -38.25 10.28 18.19
C PHE A 149 -38.11 9.86 19.67
N GLU A 150 -37.62 10.70 20.57
CA GLU A 150 -37.31 10.34 21.98
C GLU A 150 -38.03 11.16 23.05
N SER A 151 -39.08 11.92 22.75
CA SER A 151 -39.84 12.62 23.79
C SER A 151 -41.35 12.27 23.83
N LYS A 152 -41.70 11.47 24.86
CA LYS A 152 -43.02 11.04 25.38
C LYS A 152 -43.55 9.73 24.78
N VAL A 153 -43.55 8.59 25.49
CA VAL A 153 -44.15 8.26 26.83
C VAL A 153 -45.67 8.41 26.83
N GLU A 154 -46.35 7.30 26.52
CA GLU A 154 -47.35 6.69 27.41
C GLU A 154 -47.17 5.16 27.38
#